data_AF-A0A1X7A4A5-F1
#
_entry.id   AF-A0A1X7A4A5-F1
#
_cell.length_a   1.000
_cell.length_b   1.000
_cell.length_c   1.000
_cell.angle_alpha   90.00
_cell.angle_beta   90.00
_cell.angle_gamma   90.00
#
_symmetry.space_group_name_H-M   'P 1'
#
loop_
_entity.id
_entity.type
_entity.pdbx_description
1 polymer ?
#
loop_
_entity_poly.entity_id
_entity_poly.type
_entity_poly.pdbx_seq_one_letter_code
_entity_poly.pdbx_strand_id
1 'polypeptide(L)' 'MNQSFLFVVIGALAVVAVGASYLYYQERQGGVAIEINGHGVSIDGN' A
#
# COMPACT_ATOMS: atom_id res chain seq x y z
N MET A 1 -29.34 -4.21 11.28
CA MET A 1 -27.99 -3.62 11.40
C MET A 1 -28.13 -2.22 11.97
N ASN A 2 -27.35 -1.87 12.99
CA ASN A 2 -27.39 -0.55 13.59
C ASN A 2 -26.79 0.49 12.63
N GLN A 3 -27.43 1.64 12.42
CA GLN A 3 -26.92 2.70 11.53
C GLN A 3 -25.51 3.15 11.93
N SER A 4 -25.24 3.22 13.24
CA SER A 4 -23.90 3.56 13.74
C SER A 4 -22.84 2.53 13.33
N PHE A 5 -23.19 1.24 13.31
CA PHE A 5 -22.28 0.19 12.88
C PHE A 5 -21.96 0.30 11.38
N LEU A 6 -22.97 0.63 10.57
CA LEU A 6 -22.78 0.87 9.13
C LEU A 6 -21.77 2.00 8.88
N PHE A 7 -21.90 3.12 9.59
CA PHE A 7 -20.97 4.26 9.43
C PHE A 7 -19.54 3.92 9.85
N VAL A 8 -19.36 3.14 10.92
CA VAL A 8 -18.04 2.68 11.35
C VAL A 8 -17.39 1.80 10.28
N VAL A 9 -18.14 0.86 9.70
CA VAL A 9 -17.64 -0.02 8.64
C VAL A 9 -17.26 0.77 7.40
N ILE A 10 -18.09 1.73 6.98
CA ILE A 10 -17.79 2.60 5.83
C ILE A 10 -16.53 3.44 6.10
N GLY A 11 -16.40 4.01 7.30
CA GLY A 11 -15.21 4.78 7.68
C GLY A 11 -13.94 3.92 7.65
N ALA A 12 -14.00 2.70 8.19
CA ALA A 12 -12.88 1.77 8.16
C ALA A 12 -12.49 1.39 6.73
N LEU A 13 -13.47 1.12 5.86
CA LEU A 13 -13.22 0.82 4.44
C LEU A 13 -12.58 2.00 3.71
N ALA A 14 -13.00 3.24 3.99
CA ALA A 14 -12.43 4.44 3.39
C ALA A 14 -10.95 4.61 3.79
N VAL A 15 -10.61 4.42 5.08
CA VAL A 15 -9.23 4.50 5.55
C VAL A 15 -8.35 3.44 4.89
N VAL A 16 -8.84 2.20 4.80
CA VAL A 16 -8.12 1.11 4.13
C VAL A 16 -7.91 1.40 2.64
N ALA A 17 -8.93 1.91 1.93
CA ALA A 17 -8.81 2.23 0.52
C ALA A 17 -7.78 3.34 0.25
N VAL A 18 -7.76 4.38 1.08
CA VAL A 18 -6.79 5.48 0.98
C VAL A 18 -5.37 4.98 1.31
N GLY A 19 -5.21 4.19 2.39
CA GLY A 19 -3.92 3.63 2.78
C GLY A 19 -3.35 2.68 1.71
N ALA A 20 -4.17 1.77 1.19
CA ALA A 20 -3.78 0.86 0.13
C ALA A 20 -3.41 1.63 -1.16
N SER A 21 -4.18 2.65 -1.51
CA SER A 21 -3.86 3.50 -2.67
C SER A 21 -2.55 4.24 -2.47
N TYR A 22 -2.27 4.76 -1.28
CA TYR A 22 -1.02 5.44 -0.96
C TYR A 22 0.19 4.51 -1.09
N LEU A 23 0.10 3.30 -0.51
CA LEU A 23 1.15 2.28 -0.66
C LEU A 23 1.34 1.88 -2.12
N TYR A 24 0.25 1.69 -2.86
CA TYR A 24 0.30 1.33 -4.27
C TYR A 24 0.92 2.43 -5.15
N TYR A 25 0.63 3.70 -4.86
CA TYR A 25 1.27 4.83 -5.52
C TYR A 25 2.74 4.97 -5.13
N GLN A 26 3.08 4.68 -3.88
CA GLN A 26 4.45 4.68 -3.40
C GLN A 26 5.28 3.59 -4.07
N GLU A 27 4.73 2.39 -4.25
CA GLU A 27 5.35 1.29 -5.01
C GLU A 27 5.54 1.64 -6.49
N ARG A 28 4.66 2.47 -7.07
CA ARG A 28 4.77 2.88 -8.47
C ARG A 28 5.75 4.04 -8.70
N GLN A 29 5.96 4.91 -7.72
CA GLN A 29 6.94 6.01 -7.83
C GLN A 29 8.32 5.62 -7.30
N GLY A 30 8.37 4.78 -6.26
CA GLY A 30 9.55 4.03 -5.87
C GLY A 30 9.72 2.86 -6.81
N GLY A 31 10.17 3.13 -8.03
CA GLY A 31 10.75 2.13 -8.92
C GLY A 31 11.98 1.54 -8.27
N VAL A 32 11.80 0.71 -7.23
CA VAL A 32 12.81 -0.25 -6.84
C VAL A 32 12.82 -1.22 -8.01
N ALA A 33 13.83 -1.07 -8.86
CA ALA A 33 14.22 -2.10 -9.80
C ALA A 33 14.57 -3.34 -8.97
N ILE A 34 13.56 -4.14 -8.62
CA ILE A 34 13.79 -5.47 -8.05
C ILE A 34 14.16 -6.34 -9.24
N GLU A 35 15.39 -6.18 -9.70
CA GLU A 35 16.01 -7.12 -10.60
C GLU A 35 16.31 -8.38 -9.77
N ILE A 36 15.34 -9.31 -9.72
CA ILE A 36 15.52 -10.63 -9.11
C ILE A 36 16.41 -11.45 -10.07
N ASN A 37 17.66 -11.03 -10.25
CA ASN A 37 18.64 -11.70 -11.08
C ASN A 37 19.42 -12.71 -10.23
N GLY A 38 18.73 -13.74 -9.71
CA GLY A 38 19.31 -15.00 -9.20
C GLY A 38 20.36 -14.95 -8.07
N HIS A 39 20.87 -13.79 -7.68
CA HIS A 39 22.00 -13.63 -6.79
C HIS A 39 21.94 -12.28 -6.08
N GLY A 40 21.68 -12.33 -4.77
CA GLY A 40 22.02 -11.27 -3.82
C GLY A 40 21.35 -9.93 -4.05
N VAL A 41 20.30 -9.65 -3.25
CA VAL A 41 19.67 -8.33 -3.19
C VAL A 41 20.71 -7.29 -2.75
N SER A 42 21.18 -6.46 -3.67
CA SER A 42 21.98 -5.27 -3.36
C SER A 42 21.07 -4.05 -3.46
N ILE A 43 20.79 -3.43 -2.31
CA ILE A 43 20.05 -2.17 -2.21
C ILE A 43 21.11 -1.07 -2.17
N ASP A 44 21.31 -0.38 -3.30
CA ASP A 44 22.09 0.85 -3.33
C ASP A 44 21.11 2.03 -3.23
N GLY A 45 21.23 2.80 -2.16
CA GLY A 45 20.43 3.97 -1.85
C GLY A 45 21.35 5.16 -1.67
N ASN A 46 21.12 6.22 -2.46
CA ASN A 46 21.90 7.47 -2.48
C ASN A 46 22.08 8.10 -1.10
#